data_AF-A0A1V9Z0S6-F1
#
_entry.id   AF-A0A1V9Z0S6-F1
#
_cell.length_a   1.000
_cell.length_b   1.000
_cell.length_c   1.000
_cell.angle_alpha   90.00
_cell.angle_beta   90.00
_cell.angle_gamma   90.00
#
_symmetry.space_group_name_H-M   'P 1'
#
loop_
_entity.id
_entity.type
_entity.pdbx_description
1 polymer ?
#
loop_
_entity_poly.entity_id
_entity_poly.type
_entity_poly.pdbx_seq_one_letter_code
_entity_poly.pdbx_strand_id
1 'polypeptide(L)'
;MGSTSPNCLNLSCQRRMRCCLFISIQKSSLRFCPKLHFSTMLRPVRFLWSLVVASWPVFVAHVQESLQRLRRYEFAEIISDLSSFSFRWLVRCVQLTVFAILLLSSASAIYGGFYYLIMPAKVLHRPLYFDYGVHSDFAAIAAPASYHGAAHVQLPTALLELTTGEHGRDQWTYGADVDTSETRSLPLTHLTKYDIVLDFEFAQTNVNEGIGMFMVRTQALGEASRPLATSARPTFVRTSHWVVELASQLVWIWPTLVFGYDASLTQRRTLTVVNGFEERRVRAMAALQIELSHPNVQVVSASVSILAQLSGLRYLMYHWFLSTAVVAILNIALVQVFWCFVLYLYLTFPTLPDVIPADDDQEAVPKDDDDSAASSAEEDVPQIYESELILPPTPEPSVRQRRPSPAHIPA
;
A
#
# COMPACT_ATOMS: atom_id res chain seq x y z
N MET A 1 81.16 50.82 -18.51
CA MET A 1 81.73 49.61 -17.88
C MET A 1 80.54 48.75 -17.47
N GLY A 2 80.19 47.59 -18.02
CA GLY A 2 80.87 46.65 -18.92
C GLY A 2 80.56 45.22 -18.43
N SER A 3 79.78 44.47 -19.23
CA SER A 3 79.59 42.99 -19.23
C SER A 3 78.78 42.38 -18.05
N THR A 4 77.63 41.66 -18.18
CA THR A 4 77.12 40.52 -18.99
C THR A 4 77.35 39.12 -18.39
N SER A 5 76.22 38.44 -18.08
CA SER A 5 75.90 36.99 -18.25
C SER A 5 76.67 35.92 -17.42
N PRO A 6 76.20 34.64 -17.32
CA PRO A 6 74.99 33.98 -17.89
C PRO A 6 74.07 33.27 -16.86
N ASN A 7 72.76 33.06 -17.06
CA ASN A 7 71.97 32.28 -18.07
C ASN A 7 72.09 30.74 -17.99
N CYS A 8 70.96 30.07 -17.67
CA CYS A 8 70.31 28.92 -18.35
C CYS A 8 69.21 28.33 -17.41
N LEU A 9 67.89 28.51 -17.64
CA LEU A 9 66.97 27.76 -18.53
C LEU A 9 67.02 26.23 -18.31
N ASN A 10 65.96 25.41 -18.29
CA ASN A 10 64.50 25.48 -18.42
C ASN A 10 64.04 23.99 -18.53
N LEU A 11 62.88 23.59 -17.99
CA LEU A 11 61.80 22.88 -18.72
C LEU A 11 60.80 22.15 -17.80
N SER A 12 59.56 22.61 -17.89
CA SER A 12 58.32 21.88 -17.62
C SER A 12 58.17 20.61 -18.46
N CYS A 13 57.45 19.60 -17.94
CA CYS A 13 56.96 18.49 -18.74
C CYS A 13 55.42 18.43 -18.70
N GLN A 14 54.81 18.90 -19.80
CA GLN A 14 53.40 18.73 -20.15
C GLN A 14 53.33 18.45 -21.65
N ARG A 15 52.90 17.24 -22.06
CA ARG A 15 52.21 16.91 -23.34
C ARG A 15 51.97 15.38 -23.40
N ARG A 16 50.76 14.83 -23.60
CA ARG A 16 49.78 14.87 -24.73
C ARG A 16 50.25 14.12 -25.99
N MET A 17 49.53 13.05 -26.36
CA MET A 17 49.21 12.48 -27.72
C MET A 17 48.90 10.98 -27.53
N ARG A 18 47.78 10.33 -27.92
CA ARG A 18 46.91 10.31 -29.13
C ARG A 18 47.63 10.04 -30.46
N CYS A 19 47.47 8.80 -30.97
CA CYS A 19 47.15 8.37 -32.36
C CYS A 19 47.47 6.86 -32.48
N CYS A 20 46.53 5.95 -32.78
CA CYS A 20 45.85 5.64 -34.06
C CYS A 20 46.66 4.79 -35.06
N LEU A 21 45.97 3.75 -35.58
CA LEU A 21 46.17 2.97 -36.81
C LEU A 21 47.31 1.93 -36.85
N PHE A 22 47.24 0.76 -37.52
CA PHE A 22 46.21 -0.09 -38.17
C PHE A 22 46.97 -1.33 -38.76
N ILE A 23 46.24 -2.42 -39.11
CA ILE A 23 46.61 -3.53 -40.07
C ILE A 23 47.49 -4.67 -39.48
N SER A 24 47.25 -5.99 -39.61
CA SER A 24 46.46 -6.81 -40.55
C SER A 24 46.14 -8.23 -39.99
N ILE A 25 44.90 -8.69 -40.22
CA ILE A 25 44.46 -9.98 -40.82
C ILE A 25 45.11 -11.31 -40.36
N GLN A 26 44.33 -12.15 -39.67
CA GLN A 26 44.11 -13.53 -40.13
C GLN A 26 42.71 -14.07 -39.76
N LYS A 27 42.20 -14.95 -40.62
CA LYS A 27 40.80 -15.30 -40.88
C LYS A 27 40.60 -16.79 -40.62
N SER A 28 39.71 -17.19 -39.71
CA SER A 28 39.11 -18.54 -39.70
C SER A 28 37.87 -18.63 -38.79
N SER A 29 36.72 -18.54 -39.44
CA SER A 29 35.42 -19.20 -39.20
C SER A 29 35.21 -20.02 -37.92
N LEU A 30 34.20 -19.65 -37.11
CA LEU A 30 33.18 -20.57 -36.55
C LEU A 30 32.01 -19.76 -35.95
N ARG A 31 30.79 -20.23 -36.25
CA ARG A 31 29.47 -19.64 -35.97
C ARG A 31 29.02 -19.93 -34.52
N PHE A 32 28.32 -18.98 -33.87
CA PHE A 32 26.94 -19.09 -33.30
C PHE A 32 26.65 -18.08 -32.15
N CYS A 33 25.56 -17.32 -32.32
CA CYS A 33 24.64 -16.61 -31.40
C CYS A 33 25.08 -15.90 -30.09
N PRO A 34 24.51 -14.69 -29.88
CA PRO A 34 24.02 -14.26 -28.56
C PRO A 34 22.54 -13.85 -28.61
N LYS A 35 21.70 -14.42 -27.75
CA LYS A 35 20.38 -13.88 -27.36
C LYS A 35 19.93 -14.58 -26.08
N LEU A 36 19.77 -13.86 -24.97
CA LEU A 36 18.67 -14.08 -24.00
C LEU A 36 18.77 -13.09 -22.82
N HIS A 37 17.95 -12.03 -22.81
CA HIS A 37 17.32 -11.50 -21.57
C HIS A 37 16.18 -10.49 -21.84
N PHE A 38 15.35 -10.76 -22.84
CA PHE A 38 14.12 -9.97 -23.11
C PHE A 38 12.88 -10.86 -23.29
N SER A 39 12.91 -12.10 -22.77
CA SER A 39 11.91 -13.13 -23.09
C SER A 39 10.96 -13.49 -21.95
N THR A 40 11.00 -12.83 -20.80
CA THR A 40 10.18 -13.22 -19.63
C THR A 40 8.87 -12.41 -19.49
N MET A 41 8.81 -11.16 -19.94
CA MET A 41 7.54 -10.39 -19.96
C MET A 41 6.67 -10.61 -21.21
N LEU A 42 7.22 -11.19 -22.29
CA LEU A 42 6.47 -11.49 -23.51
C LEU A 42 5.71 -12.82 -23.45
N ARG A 43 5.87 -13.64 -22.40
CA ARG A 43 5.23 -14.96 -22.30
C ARG A 43 3.70 -14.91 -22.17
N PRO A 44 3.07 -14.06 -21.33
CA PRO A 44 1.61 -13.98 -21.26
C PRO A 44 1.02 -13.36 -22.54
N VAL A 45 1.71 -12.38 -23.14
CA VAL A 45 1.31 -11.76 -24.41
C VAL A 45 1.42 -12.75 -25.57
N ARG A 46 2.45 -13.59 -25.58
CA ARG A 46 2.59 -14.69 -26.56
C ARG A 46 1.57 -15.80 -26.36
N PHE A 47 1.15 -16.08 -25.13
CA PHE A 47 0.09 -17.05 -24.84
C PHE A 47 -1.29 -16.53 -25.26
N LEU A 48 -1.59 -15.26 -24.98
CA LEU A 48 -2.78 -14.57 -25.51
C LEU A 48 -2.75 -14.49 -27.03
N TRP A 49 -1.59 -14.18 -27.63
CA TRP A 49 -1.41 -14.17 -29.07
C TRP A 49 -1.56 -15.57 -29.69
N SER A 50 -1.06 -16.63 -29.03
CA SER A 50 -1.23 -18.00 -29.52
C SER A 50 -2.67 -18.48 -29.40
N LEU A 51 -3.43 -18.03 -28.39
CA LEU A 51 -4.87 -18.30 -28.29
C LEU A 51 -5.65 -17.61 -29.42
N VAL A 52 -5.31 -16.35 -29.72
CA VAL A 52 -5.90 -15.60 -30.84
C VAL A 52 -5.53 -16.23 -32.18
N VAL A 53 -4.26 -16.64 -32.37
CA VAL A 53 -3.79 -17.32 -33.59
C VAL A 53 -4.35 -18.74 -33.70
N ALA A 54 -4.59 -19.45 -32.60
CA ALA A 54 -5.24 -20.76 -32.61
C ALA A 54 -6.73 -20.68 -32.96
N SER A 55 -7.39 -19.57 -32.64
CA SER A 55 -8.76 -19.26 -33.09
C SER A 55 -8.83 -18.69 -34.52
N TRP A 56 -7.70 -18.23 -35.08
CA TRP A 56 -7.60 -17.67 -36.43
C TRP A 56 -7.99 -18.65 -37.56
N PRO A 57 -7.62 -19.95 -37.55
CA PRO A 57 -8.09 -20.89 -38.57
C PRO A 57 -9.59 -21.15 -38.48
N VAL A 58 -10.22 -21.06 -37.30
CA VAL A 58 -11.68 -21.15 -37.17
C VAL A 58 -12.34 -19.90 -37.77
N PHE A 59 -11.77 -18.72 -37.50
CA PHE A 59 -12.25 -17.46 -38.07
C PHE A 59 -12.07 -17.42 -39.59
N VAL A 60 -10.91 -17.84 -40.10
CA VAL A 60 -10.59 -17.87 -41.54
C VAL A 60 -11.37 -18.96 -42.27
N ALA A 61 -11.56 -20.15 -41.68
CA ALA A 61 -12.41 -21.19 -42.27
C ALA A 61 -13.86 -20.72 -42.36
N HIS A 62 -14.38 -20.06 -41.32
CA HIS A 62 -15.75 -19.54 -41.33
C HIS A 62 -15.91 -18.32 -42.27
N VAL A 63 -14.90 -17.45 -42.36
CA VAL A 63 -14.85 -16.32 -43.31
C VAL A 63 -14.70 -16.80 -44.76
N GLN A 64 -13.94 -17.87 -45.00
CA GLN A 64 -13.72 -18.42 -46.34
C GLN A 64 -14.93 -19.22 -46.83
N GLU A 65 -15.61 -19.95 -45.93
CA GLU A 65 -16.86 -20.65 -46.24
C GLU A 65 -18.03 -19.66 -46.47
N SER A 66 -18.09 -18.56 -45.72
CA SER A 66 -19.05 -17.47 -45.96
C SER A 66 -18.74 -16.66 -47.24
N LEU A 67 -17.46 -16.45 -47.59
CA LEU A 67 -17.05 -15.85 -48.86
C LEU A 67 -17.39 -16.71 -50.10
N GLN A 68 -17.42 -18.04 -49.96
CA GLN A 68 -17.84 -18.93 -51.05
C GLN A 68 -19.37 -18.99 -51.20
N ARG A 69 -20.12 -18.85 -50.09
CA ARG A 69 -21.59 -18.71 -50.11
C ARG A 69 -22.07 -17.36 -50.65
N LEU A 70 -21.25 -16.30 -50.50
CA LEU A 70 -21.46 -14.95 -51.07
C LEU A 70 -21.57 -14.90 -52.61
N ARG A 71 -21.20 -15.97 -53.33
CA ARG A 71 -21.22 -16.01 -54.80
C ARG A 71 -22.55 -16.49 -55.40
N ARG A 72 -23.52 -17.00 -54.62
CA ARG A 72 -24.68 -17.74 -55.15
C ARG A 72 -26.06 -17.41 -54.52
N TYR A 73 -26.45 -16.12 -54.43
CA TYR A 73 -27.72 -15.62 -53.82
C TYR A 73 -27.70 -15.67 -52.27
N GLU A 74 -28.30 -14.81 -51.42
CA GLU A 74 -29.03 -13.53 -51.47
C GLU A 74 -28.37 -12.59 -50.43
N PHE A 75 -28.02 -11.34 -50.79
CA PHE A 75 -27.32 -10.43 -49.87
C PHE A 75 -28.14 -10.03 -48.62
N ALA A 76 -29.46 -10.10 -48.69
CA ALA A 76 -30.35 -9.65 -47.61
C ALA A 76 -30.36 -10.59 -46.39
N GLU A 77 -30.34 -11.91 -46.62
CA GLU A 77 -30.41 -12.92 -45.57
C GLU A 77 -29.12 -12.95 -44.73
N ILE A 78 -27.97 -12.79 -45.37
CA ILE A 78 -26.63 -12.71 -44.75
C ILE A 78 -26.47 -11.43 -43.91
N ILE A 79 -27.02 -10.29 -44.35
CA ILE A 79 -26.99 -9.05 -43.55
C ILE A 79 -27.81 -9.24 -42.27
N SER A 80 -28.94 -9.96 -42.34
CA SER A 80 -29.76 -10.26 -41.16
C SER A 80 -29.03 -11.18 -40.17
N ASP A 81 -28.37 -12.24 -40.65
CA ASP A 81 -27.62 -13.18 -39.81
C ASP A 81 -26.35 -12.57 -39.21
N LEU A 82 -25.63 -11.74 -39.99
CA LEU A 82 -24.47 -11.00 -39.51
C LEU A 82 -24.87 -9.95 -38.47
N SER A 83 -26.02 -9.31 -38.62
CA SER A 83 -26.56 -8.37 -37.63
C SER A 83 -26.97 -9.09 -36.33
N SER A 84 -27.54 -10.29 -36.41
CA SER A 84 -27.92 -11.12 -35.26
C SER A 84 -26.70 -11.65 -34.51
N PHE A 85 -25.69 -12.13 -35.23
CA PHE A 85 -24.41 -12.58 -34.64
C PHE A 85 -23.64 -11.41 -34.00
N SER A 86 -23.55 -10.28 -34.71
CA SER A 86 -22.93 -9.04 -34.21
C SER A 86 -23.66 -8.51 -32.98
N PHE A 87 -24.99 -8.53 -32.97
CA PHE A 87 -25.80 -8.11 -31.82
C PHE A 87 -25.56 -9.01 -30.60
N ARG A 88 -25.54 -10.34 -30.76
CA ARG A 88 -25.23 -11.27 -29.65
C ARG A 88 -23.82 -11.05 -29.10
N TRP A 89 -22.83 -10.83 -29.98
CA TRP A 89 -21.46 -10.51 -29.56
C TRP A 89 -21.38 -9.17 -28.83
N LEU A 90 -22.07 -8.14 -29.32
CA LEU A 90 -22.16 -6.84 -28.66
C LEU A 90 -22.80 -6.96 -27.28
N VAL A 91 -23.90 -7.70 -27.16
CA VAL A 91 -24.56 -7.95 -25.86
C VAL A 91 -23.61 -8.68 -24.89
N ARG A 92 -22.84 -9.66 -25.37
CA ARG A 92 -21.83 -10.35 -24.53
C ARG A 92 -20.67 -9.45 -24.13
N CYS A 93 -20.17 -8.63 -25.04
CA CYS A 93 -19.14 -7.63 -24.74
C CYS A 93 -19.65 -6.62 -23.71
N VAL A 94 -20.88 -6.11 -23.87
CA VAL A 94 -21.52 -5.21 -22.92
C VAL A 94 -21.72 -5.88 -21.56
N GLN A 95 -22.14 -7.14 -21.53
CA GLN A 95 -22.28 -7.89 -20.28
C GLN A 95 -20.93 -8.07 -19.57
N LEU A 96 -19.87 -8.39 -20.31
CA LEU A 96 -18.52 -8.54 -19.76
C LEU A 96 -17.94 -7.21 -19.27
N THR A 97 -18.16 -6.10 -19.98
CA THR A 97 -17.69 -4.79 -19.54
C THR A 97 -18.44 -4.32 -18.30
N VAL A 98 -19.77 -4.49 -18.24
CA VAL A 98 -20.56 -4.18 -17.04
C VAL A 98 -20.09 -5.01 -15.85
N PHE A 99 -19.88 -6.32 -16.04
CA PHE A 99 -19.38 -7.19 -14.99
C PHE A 99 -17.97 -6.78 -14.51
N ALA A 100 -17.07 -6.43 -15.43
CA ALA A 100 -15.73 -5.95 -15.11
C ALA A 100 -15.76 -4.62 -14.33
N ILE A 101 -16.65 -3.69 -14.69
CA ILE A 101 -16.82 -2.41 -13.98
C ILE A 101 -17.34 -2.65 -12.55
N LEU A 102 -18.33 -3.54 -12.38
CA LEU A 102 -18.86 -3.89 -11.06
C LEU A 102 -17.79 -4.53 -10.17
N LEU A 103 -17.00 -5.46 -10.72
CA LEU A 103 -15.89 -6.07 -10.00
C LEU A 103 -14.86 -5.03 -9.59
N LEU A 104 -14.40 -4.19 -10.52
CA LEU A 104 -13.39 -3.17 -10.23
C LEU A 104 -13.88 -2.15 -9.19
N SER A 105 -15.15 -1.75 -9.27
CA SER A 105 -15.79 -0.88 -8.29
C SER A 105 -15.81 -1.51 -6.90
N SER A 106 -16.21 -2.78 -6.79
CA SER A 106 -16.21 -3.51 -5.53
C SER A 106 -14.80 -3.70 -4.96
N ALA A 107 -13.81 -4.01 -5.80
CA ALA A 107 -12.41 -4.13 -5.39
C ALA A 107 -11.85 -2.79 -4.89
N SER A 108 -12.19 -1.68 -5.55
CA SER A 108 -11.85 -0.33 -5.11
C SER A 108 -12.49 0.01 -3.76
N ALA A 109 -13.75 -0.38 -3.53
CA ALA A 109 -14.42 -0.15 -2.25
C ALA A 109 -13.77 -0.95 -1.11
N ILE A 110 -13.42 -2.21 -1.35
CA ILE A 110 -12.69 -3.06 -0.37
C ILE A 110 -11.32 -2.47 -0.06
N TYR A 111 -10.57 -2.05 -1.09
CA TYR A 111 -9.28 -1.37 -0.89
C TYR A 111 -9.45 -0.07 -0.09
N GLY A 112 -10.46 0.74 -0.41
CA GLY A 112 -10.79 1.95 0.35
C GLY A 112 -11.07 1.65 1.82
N GLY A 113 -11.89 0.64 2.11
CA GLY A 113 -12.14 0.20 3.49
C GLY A 113 -10.87 -0.23 4.22
N PHE A 114 -10.04 -1.04 3.59
CA PHE A 114 -8.75 -1.47 4.14
C PHE A 114 -7.80 -0.28 4.36
N TYR A 115 -7.76 0.65 3.42
CA TYR A 115 -6.98 1.89 3.52
C TYR A 115 -7.39 2.70 4.74
N TYR A 116 -8.68 2.93 4.95
CA TYR A 116 -9.17 3.69 6.12
C TYR A 116 -8.96 2.97 7.45
N LEU A 117 -9.00 1.63 7.47
CA LEU A 117 -8.75 0.85 8.70
C LEU A 117 -7.28 0.87 9.11
N ILE A 118 -6.37 0.93 8.14
CA ILE A 118 -4.93 0.75 8.37
C ILE A 118 -4.19 2.06 8.43
N MET A 119 -4.60 3.05 7.65
CA MET A 119 -3.95 4.34 7.61
C MET A 119 -4.43 5.16 8.82
N PRO A 120 -3.55 5.51 9.79
CA PRO A 120 -3.93 6.42 10.86
C PRO A 120 -4.22 7.78 10.23
N ALA A 121 -5.49 8.18 10.23
CA ALA A 121 -5.99 9.33 9.49
C ALA A 121 -5.56 10.70 10.07
N LYS A 122 -4.81 10.74 11.18
CA LYS A 122 -4.61 11.97 11.94
C LYS A 122 -3.12 12.24 12.18
N VAL A 123 -2.58 13.15 11.38
CA VAL A 123 -1.42 13.96 11.77
C VAL A 123 -2.00 15.10 12.61
N LEU A 124 -1.65 15.14 13.90
CA LEU A 124 -2.14 16.20 14.76
C LEU A 124 -1.21 17.41 14.61
N HIS A 125 -1.72 18.52 14.09
CA HIS A 125 -1.02 19.80 14.02
C HIS A 125 -1.74 20.81 14.90
N ARG A 126 -1.08 21.30 15.96
CA ARG A 126 -1.65 22.30 16.88
C ARG A 126 -0.69 23.46 17.13
N PRO A 127 -1.19 24.70 17.26
CA PRO A 127 -0.37 25.81 17.70
C PRO A 127 0.07 25.61 19.16
N LEU A 128 1.19 26.21 19.50
CA LEU A 128 1.76 26.25 20.84
C LEU A 128 1.97 27.70 21.24
N TYR A 129 1.43 28.06 22.39
CA TYR A 129 1.60 29.37 23.02
C TYR A 129 2.51 29.22 24.24
N PHE A 130 3.57 30.01 24.26
CA PHE A 130 4.50 30.05 25.38
C PHE A 130 4.05 31.09 26.40
N ASP A 131 3.94 30.66 27.65
CA ASP A 131 3.88 31.54 28.79
C ASP A 131 5.30 31.87 29.23
N TYR A 132 5.63 33.16 29.14
CA TYR A 132 6.91 33.72 29.57
C TYR A 132 6.89 34.17 31.04
N GLY A 133 5.76 33.98 31.71
CA GLY A 133 5.57 34.40 33.09
C GLY A 133 5.62 35.91 33.26
N VAL A 134 5.94 36.32 34.49
CA VAL A 134 5.93 37.73 34.88
C VAL A 134 7.23 38.40 34.40
N HIS A 135 7.14 39.19 33.33
CA HIS A 135 8.27 39.88 32.73
C HIS A 135 8.97 40.90 33.66
N SER A 136 8.30 41.38 34.71
CA SER A 136 8.90 42.32 35.67
C SER A 136 10.04 41.70 36.47
N ASP A 137 9.98 40.39 36.73
CA ASP A 137 11.02 39.67 37.47
C ASP A 137 12.29 39.52 36.61
N PHE A 138 12.13 39.49 35.29
CA PHE A 138 13.24 39.48 34.33
C PHE A 138 13.92 40.84 34.16
N ALA A 139 13.14 41.92 34.11
CA ALA A 139 13.69 43.27 34.04
C ALA A 139 14.56 43.61 35.26
N ALA A 140 14.24 43.04 36.43
CA ALA A 140 15.02 43.19 37.65
C ALA A 140 16.41 42.50 37.59
N ILE A 141 16.58 41.45 36.79
CA ILE A 141 17.85 40.71 36.63
C ILE A 141 18.82 41.46 35.71
N ALA A 142 18.31 42.21 34.73
CA ALA A 142 19.12 43.00 33.79
C ALA A 142 19.68 44.29 34.41
N ALA A 143 19.12 44.74 35.54
CA ALA A 143 19.66 45.85 36.32
C ALA A 143 20.81 45.36 37.22
N PRO A 144 21.88 46.16 37.45
CA PRO A 144 22.91 45.84 38.42
C PRO A 144 22.34 46.02 39.84
N ALA A 145 21.51 45.08 40.29
CA ALA A 145 20.89 45.09 41.60
C ALA A 145 21.59 44.12 42.55
N SER A 146 21.82 44.63 43.75
CA SER A 146 22.52 44.02 44.88
C SER A 146 22.02 42.61 45.20
N TYR A 147 22.96 41.70 45.42
CA TYR A 147 22.82 40.31 45.88
C TYR A 147 21.89 40.16 47.10
N HIS A 148 20.57 40.18 46.93
CA HIS A 148 19.63 39.70 47.94
C HIS A 148 18.40 39.10 47.28
N GLY A 149 18.36 37.76 47.28
CA GLY A 149 17.19 36.97 46.90
C GLY A 149 17.44 36.16 45.64
N ALA A 150 17.34 34.83 45.76
CA ALA A 150 17.32 33.90 44.64
C ALA A 150 16.03 34.12 43.82
N ALA A 151 16.02 35.13 42.95
CA ALA A 151 14.94 35.36 42.00
C ALA A 151 14.72 34.06 41.21
N HIS A 152 13.54 33.46 41.35
CA HIS A 152 13.18 32.26 40.62
C HIS A 152 12.94 32.65 39.15
N VAL A 153 13.95 32.42 38.32
CA VAL A 153 13.88 32.64 36.88
C VAL A 153 12.84 31.69 36.29
N GLN A 154 11.68 32.21 35.91
CA GLN A 154 10.64 31.43 35.23
C GLN A 154 11.07 31.18 33.79
N LEU A 155 11.21 29.92 33.40
CA LEU A 155 11.53 29.56 32.03
C LEU A 155 10.26 29.60 31.16
N PRO A 156 10.36 29.95 29.87
CA PRO A 156 9.21 29.93 28.97
C PRO A 156 8.66 28.52 28.86
N THR A 157 7.39 28.34 29.22
CA THR A 157 6.72 27.04 29.20
C THR A 157 5.43 27.08 28.40
N ALA A 158 5.12 26.00 27.70
CA ALA A 158 3.87 25.81 26.96
C ALA A 158 3.26 24.47 27.36
N LEU A 159 1.98 24.48 27.75
CA LEU A 159 1.23 23.26 28.07
C LEU A 159 0.13 23.05 27.02
N LEU A 160 0.27 22.01 26.22
CA LEU A 160 -0.73 21.61 25.23
C LEU A 160 -1.51 20.39 25.72
N GLU A 161 -2.80 20.56 25.96
CA GLU A 161 -3.70 19.44 26.20
C GLU A 161 -4.14 18.82 24.86
N LEU A 162 -4.07 17.49 24.76
CA LEU A 162 -4.44 16.74 23.55
C LEU A 162 -5.84 16.14 23.63
N THR A 163 -6.39 15.97 24.84
CA THR A 163 -7.68 15.31 25.11
C THR A 163 -8.89 16.07 24.54
N THR A 164 -8.76 17.39 24.45
CA THR A 164 -9.71 18.29 23.78
C THR A 164 -9.67 17.96 22.29
N GLY A 165 -10.82 17.64 21.67
CA GLY A 165 -10.91 17.05 20.33
C GLY A 165 -10.34 17.88 19.17
N GLU A 166 -10.74 17.58 17.93
CA GLU A 166 -10.19 18.23 16.71
C GLU A 166 -10.43 19.75 16.63
N HIS A 167 -11.49 20.23 17.29
CA HIS A 167 -11.78 21.66 17.53
C HIS A 167 -11.59 22.04 19.00
N GLY A 168 -10.74 21.29 19.70
CA GLY A 168 -10.44 21.48 21.10
C GLY A 168 -9.88 22.87 21.39
N ARG A 169 -10.08 23.33 22.63
CA ARG A 169 -9.55 24.61 23.07
C ARG A 169 -8.02 24.60 23.03
N ASP A 170 -7.44 25.53 22.27
CA ASP A 170 -6.00 25.70 22.20
C ASP A 170 -5.48 26.35 23.49
N GLN A 171 -5.06 25.53 24.46
CA GLN A 171 -4.32 25.94 25.67
C GLN A 171 -5.04 26.94 26.61
N TRP A 172 -6.38 26.92 26.63
CA TRP A 172 -7.17 27.65 27.63
C TRP A 172 -8.25 26.76 28.25
N THR A 173 -8.47 26.94 29.55
CA THR A 173 -9.44 26.17 30.34
C THR A 173 -10.41 27.11 31.03
N TYR A 174 -11.66 26.67 31.21
CA TYR A 174 -12.59 27.36 32.10
C TYR A 174 -12.10 27.26 33.56
N GLY A 175 -12.54 28.20 34.40
CA GLY A 175 -12.34 28.09 35.85
C GLY A 175 -12.97 26.80 36.39
N ALA A 176 -12.46 26.33 37.54
CA ALA A 176 -12.84 25.05 38.14
C ALA A 176 -14.34 24.87 38.40
N ASP A 177 -15.11 25.97 38.42
CA ASP A 177 -16.54 25.98 38.73
C ASP A 177 -17.45 25.76 37.50
N VAL A 178 -16.88 25.59 36.29
CA VAL A 178 -17.67 25.37 35.06
C VAL A 178 -17.67 23.88 34.71
N ASP A 179 -18.80 23.23 35.00
CA ASP A 179 -19.06 21.84 34.60
C ASP A 179 -19.09 21.72 33.07
N THR A 180 -17.95 21.33 32.51
CA THR A 180 -17.83 21.00 31.10
C THR A 180 -18.04 19.50 30.94
N SER A 181 -19.20 19.11 30.41
CA SER A 181 -19.49 17.73 29.99
C SER A 181 -18.73 17.41 28.71
N GLU A 182 -17.40 17.36 28.81
CA GLU A 182 -16.52 17.12 27.69
C GLU A 182 -16.19 15.64 27.57
N THR A 183 -16.53 15.08 26.41
CA THR A 183 -16.15 13.71 26.07
C THR A 183 -14.65 13.70 25.78
N ARG A 184 -13.85 13.27 26.75
CA ARG A 184 -12.42 13.02 26.55
C ARG A 184 -12.25 12.00 25.45
N SER A 185 -11.63 12.43 24.35
CA SER A 185 -11.25 11.55 23.25
C SER A 185 -9.81 11.12 23.42
N LEU A 186 -9.51 9.87 23.10
CA LEU A 186 -8.14 9.38 23.05
C LEU A 186 -7.42 10.10 21.90
N PRO A 187 -6.40 10.93 22.19
CA PRO A 187 -5.81 11.80 21.18
C PRO A 187 -5.00 11.04 20.13
N LEU A 188 -4.50 9.87 20.49
CA LEU A 188 -3.59 9.06 19.69
C LEU A 188 -4.09 7.62 19.58
N THR A 189 -3.84 6.99 18.42
CA THR A 189 -4.17 5.58 18.21
C THR A 189 -3.22 4.69 18.98
N HIS A 190 -3.76 3.70 19.67
CA HIS A 190 -2.96 2.76 20.46
C HIS A 190 -2.02 1.93 19.58
N LEU A 191 -0.88 1.54 20.16
CA LEU A 191 0.11 0.63 19.55
C LEU A 191 0.78 1.17 18.27
N THR A 192 0.57 2.46 17.97
CA THR A 192 1.26 3.18 16.92
C THR A 192 2.42 3.97 17.53
N LYS A 193 3.54 4.00 16.84
CA LYS A 193 4.69 4.83 17.20
C LYS A 193 4.53 6.22 16.59
N TYR A 194 4.90 7.24 17.35
CA TYR A 194 4.75 8.63 16.97
C TYR A 194 6.07 9.40 17.11
N ASP A 195 6.33 10.26 16.15
CA ASP A 195 7.37 11.27 16.20
C ASP A 195 6.73 12.63 16.50
N ILE A 196 7.21 13.28 17.55
CA ILE A 196 6.74 14.61 17.94
C ILE A 196 7.72 15.63 17.39
N VAL A 197 7.26 16.45 16.45
CA VAL A 197 8.02 17.48 15.77
C VAL A 197 7.54 18.84 16.23
N LEU A 198 8.47 19.70 16.62
CA LEU A 198 8.20 21.09 16.94
C LEU A 198 8.72 21.99 15.81
N ASP A 199 7.85 22.88 15.37
CA ASP A 199 8.17 23.93 14.41
C ASP A 199 8.13 25.25 15.15
N PHE A 200 9.30 25.89 15.28
CA PHE A 200 9.45 27.21 15.88
C PHE A 200 9.61 28.26 14.79
N GLU A 201 9.03 29.42 15.02
CA GLU A 201 9.27 30.64 14.27
C GLU A 201 9.84 31.69 15.24
N PHE A 202 11.14 31.95 15.11
CA PHE A 202 11.82 32.94 15.94
C PHE A 202 11.82 34.30 15.25
N ALA A 203 11.72 35.38 16.04
CA ALA A 203 11.98 36.73 15.55
C ALA A 203 13.49 36.91 15.34
N GLN A 204 13.90 37.55 14.25
CA GLN A 204 15.29 38.00 14.09
C GLN A 204 15.50 39.28 14.90
N THR A 205 15.86 39.14 16.17
CA THR A 205 16.20 40.24 17.06
C THR A 205 17.63 40.07 17.59
N ASN A 206 18.30 41.18 17.90
CA ASN A 206 19.65 41.16 18.50
C ASN A 206 19.69 40.32 19.78
N VAL A 207 18.59 40.26 20.54
CA VAL A 207 18.45 39.41 21.72
C VAL A 207 18.53 37.95 21.32
N ASN A 208 17.73 37.51 20.34
CA ASN A 208 17.71 36.13 19.87
C ASN A 208 19.02 35.69 19.20
N GLU A 209 19.65 36.58 18.44
CA GLU A 209 20.97 36.30 17.83
C GLU A 209 22.05 36.08 18.90
N GLY A 210 21.98 36.81 20.01
CA GLY A 210 22.94 36.70 21.12
C GLY A 210 22.80 35.44 21.99
N ILE A 211 21.69 34.71 21.92
CA ILE A 211 21.42 33.53 22.75
C ILE A 211 22.24 32.31 22.31
N GLY A 212 22.43 32.14 21.00
CA GLY A 212 23.11 30.97 20.43
C GLY A 212 22.33 29.66 20.62
N MET A 213 22.99 28.64 21.17
CA MET A 213 22.39 27.31 21.39
C MET A 213 21.65 27.26 22.72
N PHE A 214 20.43 26.72 22.70
CA PHE A 214 19.64 26.46 23.91
C PHE A 214 18.92 25.11 23.80
N MET A 215 18.45 24.58 24.91
CA MET A 215 17.76 23.30 24.97
C MET A 215 16.25 23.49 24.97
N VAL A 216 15.55 22.65 24.21
CA VAL A 216 14.10 22.48 24.27
C VAL A 216 13.85 21.20 25.06
N ARG A 217 13.25 21.34 26.24
CA ARG A 217 12.79 20.23 27.07
C ARG A 217 11.33 19.97 26.79
N THR A 218 10.96 18.71 26.70
CA THR A 218 9.58 18.31 26.47
C THR A 218 9.22 17.12 27.33
N GLN A 219 8.02 17.16 27.88
CA GLN A 219 7.49 16.14 28.74
C GLN A 219 6.11 15.74 28.21
N ALA A 220 5.99 14.49 27.77
CA ALA A 220 4.68 13.90 27.49
C ALA A 220 4.06 13.52 28.83
N LEU A 221 2.92 14.11 29.15
CA LEU A 221 2.18 13.92 30.39
C LEU A 221 0.99 13.00 30.14
N GLY A 222 0.80 12.03 31.03
CA GLY A 222 -0.35 11.15 31.03
C GLY A 222 -1.51 11.74 31.83
N GLU A 223 -2.49 10.90 32.11
CA GLU A 223 -3.57 11.24 33.05
C GLU A 223 -3.00 11.63 34.43
N ALA A 224 -3.56 12.68 35.04
CA ALA A 224 -3.09 13.31 36.29
C ALA A 224 -1.67 13.93 36.23
N SER A 225 -1.27 14.47 35.08
CA SER A 225 0.00 15.20 34.91
C SER A 225 1.26 14.40 35.25
N ARG A 226 1.18 13.07 35.17
CA ARG A 226 2.34 12.19 35.41
C ARG A 226 3.25 12.17 34.17
N PRO A 227 4.56 12.39 34.30
CA PRO A 227 5.46 12.31 33.16
C PRO A 227 5.56 10.87 32.64
N LEU A 228 5.22 10.67 31.36
CA LEU A 228 5.33 9.40 30.64
C LEU A 228 6.67 9.30 29.91
N ALA A 229 7.08 10.37 29.26
CA ALA A 229 8.35 10.47 28.56
C ALA A 229 8.90 11.88 28.65
N THR A 230 10.22 12.01 28.76
CA THR A 230 10.93 13.29 28.82
C THR A 230 12.05 13.28 27.80
N SER A 231 12.21 14.36 27.05
CA SER A 231 13.35 14.55 26.15
C SER A 231 13.88 15.97 26.23
N ALA A 232 15.16 16.12 25.92
CA ALA A 232 15.82 17.42 25.81
C ALA A 232 16.64 17.44 24.53
N ARG A 233 16.38 18.42 23.66
CA ARG A 233 17.07 18.56 22.37
C ARG A 233 17.68 19.96 22.21
N PRO A 234 18.93 20.08 21.75
CA PRO A 234 19.51 21.38 21.47
C PRO A 234 18.89 21.97 20.20
N THR A 235 18.66 23.27 20.22
CA THR A 235 18.28 24.07 19.06
C THR A 235 19.10 25.36 19.07
N PHE A 236 19.11 26.07 17.95
CA PHE A 236 19.84 27.34 17.85
C PHE A 236 19.14 28.32 16.91
N VAL A 237 19.14 29.58 17.32
CA VAL A 237 18.81 30.69 16.42
C VAL A 237 20.04 30.95 15.55
N ARG A 238 19.83 31.19 14.26
CA ARG A 238 20.95 31.43 13.34
C ARG A 238 21.33 32.89 13.47
N THR A 239 22.60 33.14 13.76
CA THR A 239 23.17 34.48 13.63
C THR A 239 23.24 34.83 12.15
N SER A 240 22.66 35.98 11.77
CA SER A 240 22.86 36.53 10.45
C SER A 240 24.13 37.39 10.41
N HIS A 241 24.71 37.60 9.23
CA HIS A 241 25.77 38.58 9.06
C HIS A 241 25.15 39.92 8.67
N TRP A 242 25.67 41.04 9.19
CA TRP A 242 25.16 42.38 8.91
C TRP A 242 24.99 42.69 7.41
N VAL A 243 25.87 42.15 6.54
CA VAL A 243 25.77 42.33 5.08
C VAL A 243 24.54 41.62 4.52
N VAL A 244 24.25 40.42 5.00
CA VAL A 244 23.10 39.62 4.57
C VAL A 244 21.81 40.26 5.05
N GLU A 245 21.79 40.73 6.30
CA GLU A 245 20.66 41.45 6.87
C GLU A 245 20.38 42.73 6.06
N LEU A 246 21.40 43.57 5.83
CA LEU A 246 21.28 44.79 5.03
C LEU A 246 20.81 44.51 3.59
N ALA A 247 21.35 43.48 2.94
CA ALA A 247 20.91 43.09 1.61
C ALA A 247 19.46 42.61 1.59
N SER A 248 19.06 41.81 2.58
CA SER A 248 17.68 41.33 2.70
C SER A 248 16.70 42.49 2.94
N GLN A 249 17.07 43.43 3.80
CA GLN A 249 16.29 44.61 4.09
C GLN A 249 16.17 45.51 2.85
N LEU A 250 17.26 45.73 2.10
CA LEU A 250 17.25 46.51 0.86
C LEU A 250 16.34 45.88 -0.21
N VAL A 251 16.36 44.56 -0.34
CA VAL A 251 15.49 43.82 -1.28
C VAL A 251 14.02 43.93 -0.87
N TRP A 252 13.72 43.87 0.43
CA TRP A 252 12.35 43.89 0.94
C TRP A 252 11.77 45.29 1.16
N ILE A 253 12.59 46.34 1.29
CA ILE A 253 12.15 47.74 1.46
C ILE A 253 11.20 48.18 0.34
N TRP A 254 11.50 47.81 -0.91
CA TRP A 254 10.70 48.27 -2.05
C TRP A 254 9.30 47.62 -2.06
N PRO A 255 9.15 46.29 -1.90
CA PRO A 255 7.84 45.68 -1.71
C PRO A 255 7.10 46.15 -0.45
N THR A 256 7.77 46.33 0.69
CA THR A 256 7.10 46.73 1.93
C THR A 256 6.52 48.14 1.85
N LEU A 257 7.26 49.09 1.27
CA LEU A 257 6.79 50.47 1.10
C LEU A 257 5.63 50.59 0.11
N VAL A 258 5.64 49.77 -0.95
CA VAL A 258 4.63 49.81 -2.01
C VAL A 258 3.36 49.04 -1.62
N PHE A 259 3.49 47.89 -0.96
CA PHE A 259 2.36 46.99 -0.65
C PHE A 259 1.95 46.99 0.83
N GLY A 260 2.65 47.74 1.70
CA GLY A 260 2.37 47.77 3.14
C GLY A 260 2.54 46.41 3.81
N TYR A 261 3.34 45.51 3.22
CA TYR A 261 3.54 44.17 3.76
C TYR A 261 4.59 44.23 4.86
N ASP A 262 4.21 43.89 6.10
CA ASP A 262 5.15 43.72 7.21
C ASP A 262 5.93 42.42 7.00
N ALA A 263 6.94 42.47 6.13
CA ALA A 263 7.91 41.40 5.97
C ALA A 263 8.88 41.40 7.16
N SER A 264 8.37 41.07 8.34
CA SER A 264 9.24 40.76 9.48
C SER A 264 10.10 39.55 9.12
N LEU A 265 11.41 39.68 9.29
CA LEU A 265 12.34 38.60 9.03
C LEU A 265 12.19 37.55 10.13
N THR A 266 11.40 36.51 9.86
CA THR A 266 11.24 35.38 10.77
C THR A 266 12.16 34.23 10.38
N GLN A 267 12.56 33.44 11.37
CA GLN A 267 13.40 32.27 11.17
C GLN A 267 12.67 31.01 11.63
N ARG A 268 12.28 30.15 10.68
CA ARG A 268 11.68 28.85 10.98
C ARG A 268 12.73 27.80 11.32
N ARG A 269 12.50 27.05 12.40
CA ARG A 269 13.32 25.92 12.86
C ARG A 269 12.43 24.73 13.21
N THR A 270 12.64 23.62 12.51
CA THR A 270 11.94 22.37 12.76
C THR A 270 12.86 21.42 13.54
N LEU A 271 12.32 20.77 14.57
CA LEU A 271 13.07 19.90 15.47
C LEU A 271 12.24 18.67 15.84
N THR A 272 12.81 17.49 15.64
CA THR A 272 12.23 16.23 16.14
C THR A 272 12.59 16.07 17.61
N VAL A 273 11.59 16.16 18.47
CA VAL A 273 11.83 16.24 19.90
C VAL A 273 11.80 14.85 20.54
N VAL A 274 10.71 14.12 20.30
CA VAL A 274 10.56 12.72 20.72
C VAL A 274 10.48 11.86 19.47
N ASN A 275 11.31 10.81 19.42
CA ASN A 275 11.30 9.84 18.32
C ASN A 275 10.70 8.52 18.81
N GLY A 276 9.76 7.96 18.06
CA GLY A 276 9.21 6.63 18.27
C GLY A 276 8.43 6.45 19.58
N PHE A 277 7.73 7.48 20.04
CA PHE A 277 6.85 7.40 21.21
C PHE A 277 5.72 6.41 20.97
N GLU A 278 5.64 5.35 21.77
CA GLU A 278 4.63 4.29 21.62
C GLU A 278 3.48 4.51 22.59
N GLU A 279 2.29 4.78 22.05
CA GLU A 279 1.08 5.01 22.83
C GLU A 279 0.51 3.68 23.38
N ARG A 280 0.41 3.55 24.71
CA ARG A 280 -0.17 2.36 25.37
C ARG A 280 -1.53 2.68 25.99
N ARG A 281 -2.50 1.77 25.88
CA ARG A 281 -3.85 1.91 26.47
C ARG A 281 -3.84 2.23 27.98
N VAL A 282 -2.91 1.64 28.73
CA VAL A 282 -2.82 1.82 30.19
C VAL A 282 -2.27 3.19 30.58
N ARG A 283 -1.55 3.86 29.67
CA ARG A 283 -0.88 5.13 29.93
C ARG A 283 -0.99 6.00 28.69
N ALA A 284 -2.20 6.51 28.46
CA ALA A 284 -2.45 7.37 27.34
C ALA A 284 -1.86 8.77 27.59
N MET A 285 -1.28 9.37 26.56
CA MET A 285 -0.77 10.73 26.61
C MET A 285 -1.94 11.71 26.62
N ALA A 286 -2.02 12.55 27.65
CA ALA A 286 -3.09 13.53 27.82
C ALA A 286 -2.63 14.95 27.45
N ALA A 287 -1.39 15.30 27.79
CA ALA A 287 -0.84 16.62 27.52
C ALA A 287 0.64 16.56 27.12
N LEU A 288 1.11 17.62 26.49
CA LEU A 288 2.51 17.84 26.15
C LEU A 288 2.96 19.15 26.79
N GLN A 289 3.94 19.07 27.68
CA GLN A 289 4.59 20.24 28.26
C GLN A 289 5.93 20.49 27.57
N ILE A 290 6.18 21.73 27.18
CA ILE A 290 7.40 22.15 26.49
C ILE A 290 8.01 23.31 27.28
N GLU A 291 9.30 23.26 27.52
CA GLU A 291 10.05 24.23 28.30
C GLU A 291 11.30 24.63 27.50
N LEU A 292 11.53 25.94 27.36
CA LEU A 292 12.73 26.48 26.73
C LEU A 292 13.77 26.78 27.80
N SER A 293 14.99 26.28 27.65
CA SER A 293 16.03 26.41 28.69
C SER A 293 16.58 27.82 28.88
N HIS A 294 16.21 28.77 28.01
CA HIS A 294 16.74 30.12 28.03
C HIS A 294 15.60 31.14 28.13
N PRO A 295 15.65 32.08 29.10
CA PRO A 295 14.52 32.95 29.39
C PRO A 295 14.26 34.03 28.34
N ASN A 296 15.30 34.60 27.75
CA ASN A 296 15.16 35.72 26.82
C ASN A 296 14.84 35.31 25.37
N VAL A 297 14.50 34.03 25.13
CA VAL A 297 14.18 33.55 23.77
C VAL A 297 12.85 34.13 23.35
N GLN A 298 12.81 34.82 22.21
CA GLN A 298 11.60 35.41 21.66
C GLN A 298 11.06 34.53 20.53
N VAL A 299 9.98 33.81 20.80
CA VAL A 299 9.26 32.99 19.81
C VAL A 299 8.06 33.78 19.30
N VAL A 300 7.93 33.91 17.98
CA VAL A 300 6.77 34.55 17.32
C VAL A 300 5.61 33.57 17.25
N SER A 301 5.88 32.38 16.71
CA SER A 301 4.91 31.31 16.60
C SER A 301 5.59 29.97 16.85
N ALA A 302 4.84 29.03 17.40
CA ALA A 302 5.28 27.64 17.47
C ALA A 302 4.11 26.73 17.16
N SER A 303 4.39 25.60 16.54
CA SER A 303 3.42 24.53 16.35
C SER A 303 4.05 23.18 16.66
N VAL A 304 3.21 22.26 17.10
CA VAL A 304 3.57 20.85 17.26
C VAL A 304 2.85 20.03 16.21
N SER A 305 3.62 19.14 15.58
CA SER A 305 3.13 18.11 14.68
C SER A 305 3.44 16.75 15.28
N ILE A 306 2.41 15.94 15.52
CA ILE A 306 2.58 14.54 15.94
C ILE A 306 2.35 13.66 14.71
N LEU A 307 3.43 13.06 14.22
CA LEU A 307 3.43 12.23 13.02
C LEU A 307 3.52 10.75 13.41
N ALA A 308 2.65 9.91 12.86
CA ALA A 308 2.77 8.47 13.05
C ALA A 308 3.97 7.93 12.25
N GLN A 309 4.83 7.13 12.89
CA GLN A 309 5.84 6.35 12.21
C GLN A 309 5.16 5.19 11.47
N LEU A 310 4.95 5.40 10.17
CA LEU A 310 4.41 4.37 9.29
C LEU A 310 5.53 3.38 8.95
N SER A 311 5.35 2.11 9.29
CA SER A 311 6.28 1.03 8.91
C SER A 311 5.60 -0.02 8.02
N GLY A 312 6.38 -0.66 7.16
CA GLY A 312 5.92 -1.77 6.32
C GLY A 312 4.92 -1.35 5.24
N LEU A 313 3.78 -2.04 5.15
CA LEU A 313 2.75 -1.78 4.14
C LEU A 313 2.19 -0.36 4.22
N ARG A 314 2.02 0.18 5.44
CA ARG A 314 1.53 1.54 5.69
C ARG A 314 2.42 2.61 5.06
N TYR A 315 3.74 2.42 5.18
CA TYR A 315 4.74 3.32 4.61
C TYR A 315 4.62 3.38 3.08
N LEU A 316 4.51 2.19 2.46
CA LEU A 316 4.36 2.05 1.02
C LEU A 316 3.07 2.74 0.53
N MET A 317 1.95 2.51 1.23
CA MET A 317 0.65 3.12 0.90
C MET A 317 0.66 4.65 1.03
N TYR A 318 1.38 5.21 2.00
CA TYR A 318 1.45 6.66 2.22
C TYR A 318 2.33 7.36 1.18
N HIS A 319 3.54 6.85 0.92
CA HIS A 319 4.45 7.50 -0.02
C HIS A 319 4.12 7.19 -1.49
N TRP A 320 3.57 6.00 -1.79
CA TRP A 320 3.32 5.52 -3.14
C TRP A 320 1.85 5.13 -3.33
N PHE A 321 0.93 6.02 -2.96
CA PHE A 321 -0.52 5.77 -2.98
C PHE A 321 -1.02 5.19 -4.30
N LEU A 322 -0.63 5.79 -5.44
CA LEU A 322 -1.18 5.40 -6.74
C LEU A 322 -0.70 4.02 -7.20
N SER A 323 0.60 3.73 -7.11
CA SER A 323 1.15 2.45 -7.59
C SER A 323 0.67 1.29 -6.71
N THR A 324 0.62 1.50 -5.40
CA THR A 324 0.15 0.49 -4.44
C THR A 324 -1.34 0.23 -4.57
N ALA A 325 -2.16 1.26 -4.78
CA ALA A 325 -3.58 1.12 -5.04
C ALA A 325 -3.85 0.30 -6.30
N VAL A 326 -3.16 0.58 -7.42
CA VAL A 326 -3.37 -0.17 -8.67
C VAL A 326 -3.02 -1.65 -8.50
N VAL A 327 -1.88 -1.97 -7.87
CA VAL A 327 -1.47 -3.35 -7.64
C VAL A 327 -2.44 -4.07 -6.69
N ALA A 328 -2.87 -3.41 -5.62
CA ALA A 328 -3.79 -3.98 -4.65
C ALA A 328 -5.19 -4.21 -5.24
N ILE A 329 -5.76 -3.21 -5.93
CA ILE A 329 -7.08 -3.31 -6.58
C ILE A 329 -7.06 -4.42 -7.64
N LEU A 330 -6.00 -4.52 -8.45
CA LEU A 330 -5.88 -5.60 -9.44
C LEU A 330 -5.79 -6.97 -8.76
N ASN A 331 -5.02 -7.11 -7.67
CA ASN A 331 -4.92 -8.37 -6.94
C ASN A 331 -6.27 -8.78 -6.32
N ILE A 332 -6.97 -7.83 -5.69
CA ILE A 332 -8.32 -8.05 -5.13
C ILE A 332 -9.29 -8.46 -6.24
N ALA A 333 -9.28 -7.77 -7.39
CA ALA A 333 -10.14 -8.11 -8.52
C ALA A 333 -9.85 -9.53 -9.06
N LEU A 334 -8.58 -9.96 -9.14
CA LEU A 334 -8.22 -11.32 -9.54
C LEU A 334 -8.74 -12.37 -8.55
N VAL A 335 -8.64 -12.10 -7.24
CA VAL A 335 -9.19 -12.98 -6.20
C VAL A 335 -10.71 -13.04 -6.28
N GLN A 336 -11.39 -11.93 -6.55
CA GLN A 336 -12.84 -11.90 -6.77
C GLN A 336 -13.25 -12.73 -7.98
N VAL A 337 -12.55 -12.60 -9.12
CA VAL A 337 -12.79 -13.42 -10.31
C VAL A 337 -12.60 -14.91 -9.99
N PHE A 338 -11.56 -15.27 -9.24
CA PHE A 338 -11.33 -16.64 -8.79
C PHE A 338 -12.50 -17.15 -7.93
N TRP A 339 -12.98 -16.38 -6.96
CA TRP A 339 -14.14 -16.76 -6.15
C TRP A 339 -15.44 -16.84 -6.94
N CYS A 340 -15.68 -15.94 -7.90
CA CYS A 340 -16.82 -16.03 -8.81
C CYS A 340 -16.75 -17.30 -9.66
N PHE A 341 -15.55 -17.70 -10.11
CA PHE A 341 -15.35 -18.94 -10.86
C PHE A 341 -15.61 -20.18 -10.00
N VAL A 342 -15.11 -20.21 -8.75
CA VAL A 342 -15.39 -21.31 -7.80
C VAL A 342 -16.89 -21.40 -7.50
N LEU A 343 -17.56 -20.27 -7.25
CA LEU A 343 -19.01 -20.23 -7.03
C LEU A 343 -19.78 -20.74 -8.25
N TYR A 344 -19.35 -20.35 -9.46
CA TYR A 344 -19.94 -20.84 -10.71
C TYR A 344 -19.81 -22.37 -10.84
N LEU A 345 -18.63 -22.93 -10.53
CA LEU A 345 -18.44 -24.38 -10.53
C LEU A 345 -19.34 -25.06 -9.49
N TYR A 346 -19.41 -24.52 -8.27
CA TYR A 346 -20.27 -25.06 -7.21
C TYR A 346 -21.76 -25.09 -7.61
N LEU A 347 -22.26 -24.01 -8.24
CA LEU A 347 -23.65 -23.96 -8.71
C LEU A 347 -23.92 -24.88 -9.91
N THR A 348 -22.91 -25.15 -10.74
CA THR A 348 -23.05 -25.97 -11.96
C THR A 348 -22.93 -27.46 -11.66
N PHE A 349 -22.19 -27.84 -10.61
CA PHE A 349 -22.04 -29.22 -10.15
C PHE A 349 -22.79 -29.41 -8.82
N PRO A 350 -24.13 -29.60 -8.83
CA PRO A 350 -24.81 -30.06 -7.63
C PRO A 350 -24.26 -31.44 -7.26
N THR A 351 -23.74 -31.56 -6.04
CA THR A 351 -23.39 -32.86 -5.45
C THR A 351 -24.60 -33.78 -5.56
N LEU A 352 -24.47 -34.89 -6.30
CA LEU A 352 -25.52 -35.91 -6.41
C LEU A 352 -25.98 -36.32 -5.00
N PRO A 353 -27.30 -36.43 -4.73
CA PRO A 353 -27.76 -37.05 -3.50
C PRO A 353 -27.34 -38.52 -3.50
N ASP A 354 -26.60 -38.92 -2.46
CA ASP A 354 -26.31 -40.33 -2.16
C ASP A 354 -27.63 -41.05 -1.88
N VAL A 355 -28.26 -41.61 -2.92
CA VAL A 355 -29.32 -42.61 -2.76
C VAL A 355 -28.65 -43.96 -2.78
N ILE A 356 -28.25 -44.41 -1.59
CA ILE A 356 -28.11 -45.83 -1.28
C ILE A 356 -29.49 -46.26 -0.81
N PRO A 357 -30.28 -47.06 -1.56
CA PRO A 357 -31.38 -47.77 -0.96
C PRO A 357 -30.73 -48.89 -0.14
N ALA A 358 -30.65 -48.69 1.17
CA ALA A 358 -30.49 -49.78 2.10
C ALA A 358 -31.78 -50.58 2.09
N ASP A 359 -31.66 -51.86 1.76
CA ASP A 359 -32.68 -52.88 2.03
C ASP A 359 -33.06 -52.78 3.51
N ASP A 360 -34.36 -52.64 3.81
CA ASP A 360 -34.90 -53.02 5.11
C ASP A 360 -36.32 -53.52 4.94
N ASP A 361 -36.46 -54.81 5.23
CA ASP A 361 -37.66 -55.62 5.22
C ASP A 361 -38.57 -55.27 6.41
N GLN A 362 -39.89 -55.19 6.18
CA GLN A 362 -40.88 -55.50 7.23
C GLN A 362 -42.27 -55.81 6.66
N GLU A 363 -42.44 -57.09 6.32
CA GLU A 363 -43.49 -57.99 6.82
C GLU A 363 -44.84 -57.37 7.27
N ALA A 364 -45.89 -57.58 6.47
CA ALA A 364 -47.28 -57.66 6.94
C ALA A 364 -48.15 -58.46 5.95
N VAL A 365 -48.47 -59.71 6.32
CA VAL A 365 -49.53 -60.56 5.74
C VAL A 365 -50.78 -60.35 6.61
N PRO A 366 -52.01 -60.17 6.06
CA PRO A 366 -52.88 -61.34 5.81
C PRO A 366 -53.92 -61.25 4.66
N LYS A 367 -54.14 -62.44 4.06
CA LYS A 367 -55.39 -63.11 3.61
C LYS A 367 -56.50 -62.30 2.93
N ASP A 368 -56.92 -62.79 1.76
CA ASP A 368 -58.28 -63.35 1.56
C ASP A 368 -58.31 -64.33 0.36
N ASP A 369 -59.12 -65.37 0.53
CA ASP A 369 -59.29 -66.57 -0.28
C ASP A 369 -60.19 -66.35 -1.51
N ASP A 370 -59.97 -67.07 -2.61
CA ASP A 370 -60.96 -68.01 -3.19
C ASP A 370 -60.65 -68.44 -4.64
N ASP A 371 -61.01 -69.69 -4.88
CA ASP A 371 -60.64 -70.59 -5.98
C ASP A 371 -61.24 -70.25 -7.36
N SER A 372 -60.53 -70.59 -8.44
CA SER A 372 -61.10 -71.41 -9.52
C SER A 372 -60.05 -71.84 -10.55
N ALA A 373 -60.19 -73.09 -10.95
CA ALA A 373 -59.24 -73.90 -11.69
C ALA A 373 -59.37 -73.79 -13.22
N ALA A 374 -58.32 -74.32 -13.88
CA ALA A 374 -58.31 -75.07 -15.14
C ALA A 374 -57.62 -74.42 -16.36
N SER A 375 -56.40 -74.93 -16.58
CA SER A 375 -55.86 -75.55 -17.82
C SER A 375 -55.75 -74.77 -19.13
N SER A 376 -54.50 -74.50 -19.53
CA SER A 376 -53.84 -74.90 -20.81
C SER A 376 -52.47 -74.20 -20.86
N ALA A 377 -51.36 -74.86 -20.55
CA ALA A 377 -50.54 -75.70 -21.44
C ALA A 377 -50.00 -74.96 -22.69
N GLU A 378 -48.66 -75.03 -22.81
CA GLU A 378 -47.78 -74.80 -23.97
C GLU A 378 -47.05 -73.43 -24.12
N GLU A 379 -45.70 -73.54 -23.94
CA GLU A 379 -44.58 -73.01 -24.77
C GLU A 379 -44.51 -71.48 -25.04
N ASP A 380 -43.39 -70.77 -24.98
CA ASP A 380 -41.96 -71.10 -25.06
C ASP A 380 -41.12 -69.89 -24.55
N VAL A 381 -39.90 -70.15 -24.10
CA VAL A 381 -38.92 -69.20 -23.50
C VAL A 381 -38.05 -68.52 -24.61
N PRO A 382 -37.44 -67.32 -24.37
CA PRO A 382 -37.27 -66.27 -25.38
C PRO A 382 -35.94 -66.34 -26.14
N GLN A 383 -35.91 -65.73 -27.34
CA GLN A 383 -34.66 -65.54 -28.10
C GLN A 383 -34.01 -64.19 -27.86
N ILE A 384 -32.74 -64.32 -27.48
CA ILE A 384 -31.71 -63.34 -27.23
C ILE A 384 -31.23 -62.71 -28.55
N TYR A 385 -30.85 -61.44 -28.44
CA TYR A 385 -30.21 -60.60 -29.43
C TYR A 385 -28.96 -61.26 -30.06
N GLU A 386 -28.87 -61.20 -31.38
CA GLU A 386 -27.66 -61.53 -32.14
C GLU A 386 -27.11 -60.22 -32.71
N SER A 387 -25.89 -59.85 -32.33
CA SER A 387 -25.07 -58.91 -33.09
C SER A 387 -23.63 -59.43 -33.10
N GLU A 388 -23.22 -59.79 -34.31
CA GLU A 388 -21.93 -60.36 -34.68
C GLU A 388 -20.74 -59.54 -34.18
N LEU A 389 -19.71 -60.23 -33.68
CA LEU A 389 -18.34 -59.77 -33.85
C LEU A 389 -17.42 -60.94 -34.22
N ILE A 390 -17.05 -60.94 -35.49
CA ILE A 390 -16.13 -61.86 -36.16
C ILE A 390 -14.69 -61.61 -35.68
N LEU A 391 -14.02 -62.63 -35.16
CA LEU A 391 -12.55 -62.74 -35.13
C LEU A 391 -12.16 -64.20 -35.44
N PRO A 392 -11.15 -64.43 -36.32
CA PRO A 392 -10.80 -65.76 -36.81
C PRO A 392 -9.91 -66.56 -35.82
N PRO A 393 -9.78 -67.88 -36.02
CA PRO A 393 -9.45 -68.84 -34.96
C PRO A 393 -7.95 -69.11 -34.83
N THR A 394 -7.51 -69.52 -33.65
CA THR A 394 -6.31 -70.35 -33.49
C THR A 394 -6.50 -71.39 -32.37
N PRO A 395 -5.92 -72.60 -32.51
CA PRO A 395 -6.53 -73.84 -32.01
C PRO A 395 -6.11 -74.24 -30.59
N GLU A 396 -7.10 -74.79 -29.90
CA GLU A 396 -7.17 -75.92 -28.96
C GLU A 396 -5.98 -76.47 -28.14
N PRO A 397 -6.30 -77.13 -27.01
CA PRO A 397 -5.51 -77.11 -25.78
C PRO A 397 -4.76 -78.42 -25.51
N SER A 398 -3.75 -78.36 -24.63
CA SER A 398 -3.29 -79.55 -23.90
C SER A 398 -3.60 -79.41 -22.41
N VAL A 399 -4.74 -80.01 -22.07
CA VAL A 399 -4.99 -80.88 -20.90
C VAL A 399 -3.82 -81.01 -19.93
N ARG A 400 -4.02 -80.62 -18.66
CA ARG A 400 -4.06 -81.52 -17.48
C ARG A 400 -3.65 -80.78 -16.21
N GLN A 401 -4.59 -80.48 -15.32
CA GLN A 401 -4.29 -80.52 -13.89
C GLN A 401 -5.53 -80.86 -13.08
N ARG A 402 -5.50 -82.01 -12.43
CA ARG A 402 -6.44 -82.40 -11.38
C ARG A 402 -5.68 -83.26 -10.38
N ARG A 403 -5.35 -82.72 -9.21
CA ARG A 403 -5.67 -83.26 -7.87
C ARG A 403 -4.94 -82.51 -6.74
N PRO A 404 -5.44 -82.63 -5.49
CA PRO A 404 -5.60 -81.51 -4.59
C PRO A 404 -4.67 -81.54 -3.37
N SER A 405 -4.73 -80.45 -2.61
CA SER A 405 -4.56 -80.24 -1.15
C SER A 405 -4.54 -81.48 -0.22
N PRO A 406 -4.16 -81.35 1.07
CA PRO A 406 -3.40 -80.27 1.75
C PRO A 406 -2.36 -80.79 2.79
N ALA A 407 -1.69 -79.84 3.44
CA ALA A 407 -1.23 -79.87 4.85
C ALA A 407 -0.16 -80.89 5.28
N HIS A 408 1.01 -80.39 5.68
CA HIS A 408 1.34 -80.22 7.12
C HIS A 408 2.72 -79.57 7.32
N ILE A 409 2.71 -78.45 8.03
CA ILE A 409 3.77 -77.87 8.88
C ILE A 409 3.98 -78.85 10.06
N PRO A 410 5.16 -79.05 10.72
CA PRO A 410 6.14 -78.04 11.15
C PRO A 410 7.64 -78.41 11.11
N ALA A 411 8.50 -77.39 11.01
CA ALA A 411 9.48 -76.97 12.03
C ALA A 411 10.35 -75.84 11.47
#